data_AF-A0A965H0D3-F1
#
_entry.id   AF-A0A965H0D3-F1
#
_cell.length_a   1.000
_cell.length_b   1.000
_cell.length_c   1.000
_cell.angle_alpha   90.00
_cell.angle_beta   90.00
_cell.angle_gamma   90.00
#
_symmetry.space_group_name_H-M   'P 1'
#
loop_
_entity.id
_entity.type
_entity.pdbx_description
1 polymer ?
#
loop_
_entity_poly.entity_id
_entity_poly.type
_entity_poly.pdbx_seq_one_letter_code
_entity_poly.pdbx_strand_id
1 'polypeptide(L)'
;MFVHGGVGFHRRAHRDRRYPDQRRPDRNICRLIGDRQGLHHQPGGRTLTSKINAAGVNGIIASASESGVLILKSAGGADITVNDTSGTALITGASSLSGDQATGTLGAGNTGLTVKGRVTLYSDVGAQIRVEAEATASLAKIGIAAQGGSDVLVGGALTIVTQEAAGRALTKIDKALDQILVNRATLGAFQNRLTVAVDSLMTTSGALNQSRSRIMDADYAQVSTELARNQIIQQAGTAILAQANTSQQSVLQLLQG
;
A
#
# COMPACT_ATOMS: atom_id res chain seq x y z
N MET A 1 -59.84 113.75 -9.05
CA MET A 1 -61.06 114.38 -9.61
C MET A 1 -61.50 113.49 -10.77
N PHE A 2 -62.63 112.81 -10.83
CA PHE A 2 -63.85 112.67 -10.03
C PHE A 2 -64.44 111.27 -10.32
N VAL A 3 -65.43 110.67 -9.65
CA VAL A 3 -65.89 110.45 -8.25
C VAL A 3 -66.99 109.36 -8.38
N HIS A 4 -67.30 108.67 -7.27
CA HIS A 4 -68.52 107.89 -6.95
C HIS A 4 -68.49 106.41 -7.37
N GLY A 5 -68.65 105.41 -6.48
CA GLY A 5 -69.51 105.30 -5.30
C GLY A 5 -70.73 104.43 -5.70
N GLY A 6 -71.21 103.40 -5.00
CA GLY A 6 -70.98 102.81 -3.69
C GLY A 6 -72.03 101.68 -3.50
N VAL A 7 -71.92 100.93 -2.39
CA VAL A 7 -72.97 100.20 -1.60
C VAL A 7 -74.03 99.35 -2.33
N GLY A 8 -74.34 98.11 -1.98
CA GLY A 8 -74.23 97.36 -0.73
C GLY A 8 -75.44 96.41 -0.59
N PHE A 9 -75.44 95.57 0.45
CA PHE A 9 -76.56 94.75 0.96
C PHE A 9 -76.97 93.53 0.09
N HIS A 10 -77.24 92.32 0.59
CA HIS A 10 -77.32 91.79 1.95
C HIS A 10 -77.49 90.26 1.93
N ARG A 11 -76.93 89.61 2.96
CA ARG A 11 -77.43 88.41 3.69
C ARG A 11 -77.43 87.02 3.03
N ARG A 12 -76.78 86.10 3.78
CA ARG A 12 -77.24 84.78 4.29
C ARG A 12 -77.72 83.77 3.22
N ALA A 13 -77.30 82.52 3.17
CA ALA A 13 -76.84 81.63 4.22
C ALA A 13 -75.98 80.51 3.62
N HIS A 14 -75.03 80.07 4.43
CA HIS A 14 -74.22 78.88 4.29
C HIS A 14 -75.05 77.59 4.27
N ARG A 15 -74.51 76.60 3.51
CA ARG A 15 -74.58 75.14 3.72
C ARG A 15 -75.96 74.50 3.49
N ASP A 16 -76.11 73.36 2.85
CA ASP A 16 -75.20 72.27 2.49
C ASP A 16 -75.98 71.34 1.54
N ARG A 17 -75.25 70.34 1.02
CA ARG A 17 -75.73 69.02 0.54
C ARG A 17 -76.12 68.94 -0.94
N ARG A 18 -75.19 68.42 -1.76
CA ARG A 18 -75.20 67.02 -2.25
C ARG A 18 -74.15 66.85 -3.37
N TYR A 19 -73.10 66.10 -3.09
CA TYR A 19 -72.39 65.22 -4.04
C TYR A 19 -71.76 64.09 -3.19
N PRO A 20 -71.73 62.84 -3.70
CA PRO A 20 -70.59 62.48 -4.53
C PRO A 20 -70.91 61.67 -5.79
N ASP A 21 -70.06 61.96 -6.78
CA ASP A 21 -69.69 61.18 -7.95
C ASP A 21 -69.48 59.68 -7.64
N GLN A 22 -70.08 58.79 -8.44
CA GLN A 22 -69.59 57.42 -8.64
C GLN A 22 -69.54 57.11 -10.13
N ARG A 23 -68.46 57.57 -10.78
CA ARG A 23 -67.99 56.93 -12.03
C ARG A 23 -67.43 55.55 -11.67
N ARG A 24 -68.09 54.49 -12.12
CA ARG A 24 -67.49 53.15 -12.21
C ARG A 24 -66.81 53.03 -13.57
N PRO A 25 -65.50 52.73 -13.64
CA PRO A 25 -64.92 52.12 -14.82
C PRO A 25 -64.87 50.60 -14.65
N ASP A 26 -65.32 49.92 -15.70
CA ASP A 26 -65.42 48.48 -15.86
C ASP A 26 -64.08 47.77 -15.61
N ARG A 27 -64.08 46.85 -14.65
CA ARG A 27 -63.00 45.87 -14.44
C ARG A 27 -63.23 44.69 -15.38
N ASN A 28 -62.79 44.81 -16.63
CA ASN A 28 -62.56 43.66 -17.46
C ASN A 28 -61.27 43.84 -18.25
N ILE A 29 -60.48 42.76 -18.30
CA ILE A 29 -59.34 42.53 -19.19
C ILE A 29 -58.03 43.16 -18.73
N CYS A 30 -57.35 42.48 -17.80
CA CYS A 30 -55.89 42.22 -17.79
C CYS A 30 -55.46 41.77 -16.38
N ARG A 31 -55.41 40.44 -16.14
CA ARG A 31 -54.41 39.73 -15.29
C ARG A 31 -54.76 38.24 -15.18
N LEU A 32 -54.66 37.49 -16.28
CA LEU A 32 -54.83 36.02 -16.26
C LEU A 32 -53.77 35.25 -17.05
N ILE A 33 -52.61 35.87 -17.32
CA ILE A 33 -51.41 35.18 -17.80
C ILE A 33 -50.22 35.83 -17.10
N GLY A 34 -49.84 35.29 -15.95
CA GLY A 34 -48.76 35.84 -15.17
C GLY A 34 -48.86 35.57 -13.68
N ASP A 35 -49.28 34.36 -13.29
CA ASP A 35 -48.89 33.78 -12.01
C ASP A 35 -48.49 32.32 -12.29
N ARG A 36 -47.21 32.19 -12.62
CA ARG A 36 -46.42 30.98 -12.42
C ARG A 36 -46.57 30.65 -10.93
N GLN A 37 -47.59 29.87 -10.57
CA GLN A 37 -47.73 29.31 -9.22
C GLN A 37 -46.60 28.30 -9.02
N GLY A 38 -45.41 28.82 -8.75
CA GLY A 38 -44.47 28.15 -7.89
C GLY A 38 -45.22 27.78 -6.61
N LEU A 39 -45.09 26.51 -6.24
CA LEU A 39 -45.53 25.93 -4.99
C LEU A 39 -45.53 26.98 -3.88
N HIS A 40 -46.72 27.34 -3.40
CA HIS A 40 -46.90 28.19 -2.23
C HIS A 40 -46.12 27.60 -1.06
N HIS A 41 -44.92 28.10 -0.81
CA HIS A 41 -44.24 27.98 0.47
C HIS A 41 -45.04 28.82 1.46
N GLN A 42 -45.85 28.17 2.30
CA GLN A 42 -46.45 28.83 3.46
C GLN A 42 -45.32 29.31 4.38
N PRO A 43 -45.18 30.64 4.62
CA PRO A 43 -44.12 31.19 5.48
C PRO A 43 -44.38 30.97 6.99
N GLY A 44 -45.06 29.89 7.35
CA GLY A 44 -45.31 29.47 8.73
C GLY A 44 -45.50 27.95 8.88
N GLY A 45 -45.25 27.17 7.83
CA GLY A 45 -45.37 25.72 7.86
C GLY A 45 -44.03 25.11 8.23
N ARG A 46 -43.99 24.43 9.38
CA ARG A 46 -42.92 23.57 9.88
C ARG A 46 -42.53 22.48 8.86
N THR A 47 -41.82 22.82 7.79
CA THR A 47 -41.32 21.80 6.86
C THR A 47 -40.33 20.91 7.60
N LEU A 48 -40.33 19.61 7.29
CA LEU A 48 -39.39 18.66 7.87
C LEU A 48 -37.95 19.15 7.69
N THR A 49 -37.64 19.71 6.51
CA THR A 49 -36.38 20.38 6.18
C THR A 49 -36.03 21.52 7.14
N SER A 50 -36.97 22.42 7.45
CA SER A 50 -36.73 23.52 8.38
C SER A 50 -36.52 23.01 9.81
N LYS A 51 -37.26 21.99 10.25
CA LYS A 51 -37.08 21.36 11.56
C LYS A 51 -35.72 20.67 11.69
N ILE A 52 -35.28 19.93 10.67
CA ILE A 52 -33.98 19.25 10.68
C ILE A 52 -32.85 20.29 10.70
N ASN A 53 -32.94 21.33 9.87
CA ASN A 53 -31.93 22.40 9.84
C ASN A 53 -31.89 23.20 11.15
N ALA A 54 -33.04 23.44 11.78
CA ALA A 54 -33.11 24.10 13.08
C ALA A 54 -32.58 23.23 14.23
N ALA A 55 -32.71 21.90 14.12
CA ALA A 55 -32.17 20.97 15.10
C ALA A 55 -30.63 20.90 15.10
N GLY A 56 -29.98 21.37 14.03
CA GLY A 56 -28.52 21.56 14.01
C GLY A 56 -27.71 20.28 14.19
N VAL A 57 -28.24 19.14 13.75
CA VAL A 57 -27.61 17.83 13.97
C VAL A 57 -26.29 17.74 13.18
N ASN A 58 -25.17 17.88 13.87
CA ASN A 58 -23.80 17.61 13.38
C ASN A 58 -23.49 18.14 11.95
N GLY A 59 -23.99 19.32 11.59
CA GLY A 59 -23.72 19.93 10.28
C GLY A 59 -24.47 19.29 9.10
N ILE A 60 -25.54 18.53 9.37
CA ILE A 60 -26.47 18.04 8.35
C ILE A 60 -27.37 19.20 7.90
N ILE A 61 -27.37 19.45 6.59
CA ILE A 61 -28.26 20.38 5.91
C ILE A 61 -29.28 19.54 5.14
N ALA A 62 -30.54 19.66 5.52
CA ALA A 62 -31.67 19.13 4.80
C ALA A 62 -32.10 20.09 3.68
N SER A 63 -32.47 19.54 2.53
CA SER A 63 -33.22 20.20 1.46
C SER A 63 -34.31 19.26 0.92
N ALA A 64 -35.22 19.79 0.11
CA ALA A 64 -36.21 18.98 -0.60
C ALA A 64 -36.01 19.15 -2.12
N SER A 65 -36.06 18.06 -2.87
CA SER A 65 -36.11 18.09 -4.33
C SER A 65 -37.45 18.66 -4.84
N GLU A 66 -37.51 19.05 -6.11
CA GLU A 66 -38.76 19.46 -6.78
C GLU A 66 -39.84 18.36 -6.74
N SER A 67 -39.43 17.08 -6.66
CA SER A 67 -40.30 15.92 -6.48
C SER A 67 -40.69 15.61 -5.03
N GLY A 68 -40.31 16.47 -4.07
CA GLY A 68 -40.64 16.31 -2.65
C GLY A 68 -39.76 15.31 -1.89
N VAL A 69 -38.70 14.79 -2.52
CA VAL A 69 -37.74 13.88 -1.88
C VAL A 69 -36.86 14.66 -0.89
N LEU A 70 -36.75 14.17 0.35
CA LEU A 70 -35.85 14.71 1.35
C LEU A 70 -34.40 14.38 1.00
N ILE A 71 -33.55 15.40 0.91
CA ILE A 71 -32.11 15.28 0.69
C ILE A 71 -31.41 15.72 1.98
N LEU A 72 -30.52 14.89 2.50
CA LEU A 72 -29.66 15.21 3.64
C LEU A 72 -28.21 15.32 3.15
N LYS A 73 -27.56 16.45 3.41
CA LYS A 73 -26.16 16.69 3.04
C LYS A 73 -25.34 17.03 4.28
N SER A 74 -24.27 16.30 4.52
CA SER A 74 -23.30 16.61 5.57
C SER A 74 -22.33 17.69 5.07
N ALA A 75 -22.34 18.87 5.68
CA ALA A 75 -21.45 19.96 5.28
C ALA A 75 -19.97 19.65 5.57
N GLY A 76 -19.71 18.86 6.62
CA GLY A 76 -18.36 18.44 7.03
C GLY A 76 -17.91 17.09 6.44
N GLY A 77 -18.72 16.46 5.59
CA GLY A 77 -18.42 15.15 5.01
C GLY A 77 -18.47 13.97 5.99
N ALA A 78 -18.93 14.19 7.23
CA ALA A 78 -19.18 13.13 8.21
C ALA A 78 -20.34 12.24 7.75
N ASP A 79 -20.31 10.96 8.17
CA ASP A 79 -21.36 9.98 7.88
C ASP A 79 -22.73 10.46 8.39
N ILE A 80 -23.77 10.26 7.57
CA ILE A 80 -25.16 10.52 7.95
C ILE A 80 -25.77 9.20 8.39
N THR A 81 -26.10 9.08 9.66
CA THR A 81 -26.81 7.91 10.22
C THR A 81 -28.26 8.27 10.48
N VAL A 82 -29.17 7.50 9.90
CA VAL A 82 -30.61 7.60 10.19
C VAL A 82 -30.99 6.37 10.99
N ASN A 83 -31.19 6.56 12.30
CA ASN A 83 -31.66 5.50 13.20
C ASN A 83 -33.16 5.67 13.45
N ASP A 84 -33.91 4.59 13.27
CA ASP A 84 -35.32 4.52 13.60
C ASP A 84 -35.50 3.58 14.80
N THR A 85 -35.76 4.17 15.97
CA THR A 85 -35.99 3.45 17.23
C THR A 85 -37.43 3.00 17.43
N SER A 86 -38.35 3.33 16.52
CA SER A 86 -39.80 3.07 16.70
C SER A 86 -40.29 1.79 16.02
N GLY A 87 -39.41 1.01 15.38
CA GLY A 87 -39.72 -0.30 14.81
C GLY A 87 -40.66 -0.28 13.59
N THR A 88 -41.06 0.89 13.10
CA THR A 88 -41.90 1.09 11.90
C THR A 88 -41.09 1.86 10.87
N ALA A 89 -40.58 1.18 9.83
CA ALA A 89 -39.57 1.71 8.92
C ALA A 89 -39.91 3.12 8.39
N LEU A 90 -39.20 4.14 8.90
CA LEU A 90 -39.26 5.53 8.44
C LEU A 90 -39.03 5.68 6.92
N ILE A 91 -38.29 4.75 6.31
CA ILE A 91 -37.96 4.74 4.88
C ILE A 91 -38.33 3.36 4.32
N THR A 92 -39.51 3.26 3.70
CA THR A 92 -39.96 2.05 3.00
C THR A 92 -39.73 2.25 1.50
N GLY A 93 -38.64 1.70 0.96
CA GLY A 93 -38.34 1.73 -0.48
C GLY A 93 -37.35 2.81 -0.93
N ALA A 94 -36.11 2.77 -0.43
CA ALA A 94 -35.02 3.55 -1.03
C ALA A 94 -34.64 2.97 -2.41
N SER A 95 -35.03 3.64 -3.48
CA SER A 95 -34.88 3.16 -4.87
C SER A 95 -33.57 3.59 -5.56
N SER A 96 -32.70 4.34 -4.90
CA SER A 96 -31.35 4.62 -5.42
C SER A 96 -30.41 5.02 -4.28
N LEU A 97 -29.56 4.09 -3.83
CA LEU A 97 -28.39 4.40 -3.02
C LEU A 97 -27.19 4.52 -3.98
N SER A 98 -26.80 5.75 -4.28
CA SER A 98 -25.61 6.01 -5.08
C SER A 98 -24.38 6.06 -4.17
N GLY A 99 -23.83 4.89 -3.83
CA GLY A 99 -22.60 4.73 -3.03
C GLY A 99 -22.20 3.25 -2.94
N ASP A 100 -20.95 2.94 -3.30
CA ASP A 100 -20.47 1.59 -3.65
C ASP A 100 -20.46 0.53 -2.53
N GLN A 101 -20.84 0.86 -1.30
CA GLN A 101 -21.08 -0.11 -0.24
C GLN A 101 -22.09 0.46 0.77
N ALA A 102 -23.38 0.39 0.44
CA ALA A 102 -24.41 0.49 1.45
C ALA A 102 -24.36 -0.78 2.31
N THR A 103 -23.68 -0.74 3.46
CA THR A 103 -23.76 -1.84 4.43
C THR A 103 -25.05 -1.70 5.21
N GLY A 104 -26.11 -2.37 4.72
CA GLY A 104 -27.39 -2.51 5.41
C GLY A 104 -28.55 -2.64 4.44
N THR A 105 -29.28 -3.75 4.52
CA THR A 105 -30.63 -3.85 3.94
C THR A 105 -31.64 -3.29 4.93
N LEU A 106 -32.60 -2.52 4.44
CA LEU A 106 -33.72 -2.01 5.23
C LEU A 106 -34.65 -3.20 5.55
N GLY A 107 -34.54 -3.75 6.76
CA GLY A 107 -35.37 -4.85 7.25
C GLY A 107 -35.76 -4.62 8.71
N ALA A 108 -36.89 -5.20 9.13
CA ALA A 108 -37.36 -5.11 10.51
C ALA A 108 -36.28 -5.60 11.49
N GLY A 109 -35.85 -4.71 12.40
CA GLY A 109 -34.83 -5.01 13.42
C GLY A 109 -33.46 -4.36 13.22
N ASN A 110 -33.19 -3.70 12.09
CA ASN A 110 -31.93 -3.00 11.86
C ASN A 110 -32.04 -1.48 12.13
N THR A 111 -31.22 -0.97 13.05
CA THR A 111 -31.24 0.41 13.58
C THR A 111 -30.35 1.42 12.83
N GLY A 112 -30.06 1.18 11.55
CA GLY A 112 -29.30 2.18 10.80
C GLY A 112 -28.94 1.82 9.37
N LEU A 113 -28.95 2.85 8.53
CA LEU A 113 -28.34 2.86 7.21
C LEU A 113 -27.11 3.78 7.24
N THR A 114 -25.94 3.27 6.85
CA THR A 114 -24.71 4.06 6.69
C THR A 114 -24.29 4.09 5.22
N VAL A 115 -24.23 5.28 4.64
CA VAL A 115 -23.70 5.51 3.29
C VAL A 115 -22.32 6.14 3.40
N LYS A 116 -21.28 5.44 2.92
CA LYS A 116 -19.88 5.88 2.99
C LYS A 116 -19.48 6.68 1.75
N GLY A 117 -18.66 7.72 1.93
CA GLY A 117 -17.97 8.41 0.85
C GLY A 117 -16.79 7.61 0.28
N ARG A 118 -16.47 7.77 -1.01
CA ARG A 118 -15.26 7.23 -1.66
C ARG A 118 -14.28 8.36 -1.97
N VAL A 119 -13.01 8.16 -1.62
CA VAL A 119 -11.90 8.97 -2.12
C VAL A 119 -11.18 8.15 -3.20
N THR A 120 -11.25 8.60 -4.45
CA THR A 120 -10.49 7.99 -5.56
C THR A 120 -9.26 8.84 -5.82
N LEU A 121 -8.06 8.26 -5.65
CA LEU A 121 -6.79 8.92 -5.93
C LEU A 121 -6.27 8.42 -7.28
N TYR A 122 -6.11 9.33 -8.24
CA TYR A 122 -5.62 9.03 -9.58
C TYR A 122 -4.39 9.90 -9.88
N SER A 123 -3.43 9.33 -10.62
CA SER A 123 -2.27 10.06 -11.13
C SER A 123 -2.23 9.89 -12.64
N ASP A 124 -2.44 10.99 -13.37
CA ASP A 124 -2.39 11.02 -14.84
C ASP A 124 -1.00 10.66 -15.41
N VAL A 125 0.04 10.79 -14.58
CA VAL A 125 1.45 10.60 -14.96
C VAL A 125 2.07 9.33 -14.36
N GLY A 126 1.28 8.52 -13.64
CA GLY A 126 1.77 7.31 -12.98
C GLY A 126 2.75 7.57 -11.81
N ALA A 127 2.79 8.80 -11.30
CA ALA A 127 3.61 9.14 -10.14
C ALA A 127 3.01 8.55 -8.86
N GLN A 128 3.87 8.28 -7.88
CA GLN A 128 3.43 7.82 -6.56
C GLN A 128 2.57 8.90 -5.90
N ILE A 129 1.32 8.54 -5.55
CA ILE A 129 0.46 9.38 -4.72
C ILE A 129 0.85 9.13 -3.27
N ARG A 130 1.56 10.08 -2.67
CA ARG A 130 1.99 10.00 -1.29
C ARG A 130 0.95 10.67 -0.40
N VAL A 131 0.31 9.87 0.45
CA VAL A 131 -0.64 10.37 1.45
C VAL A 131 0.06 10.34 2.81
N GLU A 132 0.26 11.52 3.38
CA GLU A 132 0.85 11.68 4.70
C GLU A 132 -0.09 12.43 5.62
N ALA A 133 0.07 12.20 6.91
CA ALA A 133 -0.53 13.04 7.92
C ALA A 133 0.52 13.46 8.93
N GLU A 134 0.32 14.64 9.50
CA GLU A 134 1.12 15.15 10.62
C GLU A 134 0.97 14.25 11.87
N ALA A 135 -0.18 13.57 12.02
CA ALA A 135 -0.39 12.50 12.99
C ALA A 135 -0.95 11.23 12.32
N THR A 136 -0.35 10.07 12.59
CA THR A 136 -0.73 8.75 12.01
C THR A 136 -2.21 8.41 12.20
N ALA A 137 -2.83 8.87 13.29
CA ALA A 137 -4.25 8.66 13.57
C ALA A 137 -5.20 9.34 12.58
N SER A 138 -4.75 10.38 11.86
CA SER A 138 -5.58 11.11 10.90
C SER A 138 -5.82 10.34 9.59
N LEU A 139 -4.86 9.51 9.16
CA LEU A 139 -5.03 8.63 7.99
C LEU A 139 -6.01 7.47 8.26
N ALA A 140 -5.99 6.95 9.49
CA ALA A 140 -6.92 5.90 9.92
C ALA A 140 -8.39 6.39 9.86
N LYS A 141 -8.66 7.67 10.12
CA LYS A 141 -10.01 8.26 10.06
C LYS A 141 -10.60 8.28 8.64
N ILE A 142 -9.76 8.30 7.61
CA ILE A 142 -10.17 8.22 6.20
C ILE A 142 -9.97 6.81 5.62
N GLY A 143 -9.73 5.80 6.48
CA GLY A 143 -9.61 4.39 6.08
C GLY A 143 -8.33 4.05 5.32
N ILE A 144 -7.32 4.94 5.32
CA ILE A 144 -6.04 4.71 4.67
C ILE A 144 -5.08 4.14 5.71
N ALA A 145 -4.86 2.82 5.68
CA ALA A 145 -3.76 2.19 6.39
C ALA A 145 -2.49 2.28 5.53
N ALA A 146 -1.32 2.41 6.16
CA ALA A 146 -0.04 2.36 5.47
C ALA A 146 0.11 1.03 4.73
N GLN A 147 -0.14 1.03 3.42
CA GLN A 147 0.14 -0.12 2.56
C GLN A 147 1.65 -0.08 2.28
N GLY A 148 2.37 -1.01 2.88
CA GLY A 148 3.82 -1.09 2.82
C GLY A 148 4.36 -0.97 1.38
N GLY A 149 5.25 -0.02 1.18
CA GLY A 149 6.16 0.04 0.05
C GLY A 149 7.57 0.11 0.62
N SER A 150 8.37 -0.93 0.37
CA SER A 150 9.80 -0.88 0.70
C SER A 150 10.48 0.07 -0.28
N ASP A 151 11.15 1.11 0.21
CA ASP A 151 12.01 2.01 -0.60
C ASP A 151 13.12 1.23 -1.34
N VAL A 152 13.40 0.00 -0.89
CA VAL A 152 14.50 -0.85 -1.37
C VAL A 152 14.13 -1.67 -2.61
N LEU A 153 12.83 -1.86 -2.89
CA LEU A 153 12.42 -2.64 -4.06
C LEU A 153 12.15 -1.71 -5.25
N VAL A 154 12.79 -2.02 -6.38
CA VAL A 154 12.58 -1.44 -7.71
C VAL A 154 11.14 -1.77 -8.17
N GLY A 155 10.16 -1.16 -7.53
CA GLY A 155 8.73 -1.43 -7.72
C GLY A 155 7.89 -0.17 -7.94
N GLY A 156 8.53 1.01 -8.01
CA GLY A 156 7.91 2.22 -8.56
C GLY A 156 8.46 2.45 -9.96
N ALA A 157 7.61 2.73 -10.93
CA ALA A 157 8.01 3.04 -12.31
C ALA A 157 9.16 4.07 -12.30
N LEU A 158 10.35 3.66 -12.72
CA LEU A 158 11.45 4.58 -12.97
C LEU A 158 11.02 5.46 -14.15
N THR A 159 10.83 6.75 -13.91
CA THR A 159 10.45 7.71 -14.94
C THR A 159 11.47 8.83 -15.03
N ILE A 160 11.80 9.24 -16.26
CA ILE A 160 12.80 10.27 -16.58
C ILE A 160 12.10 11.50 -17.18
N VAL A 161 10.77 11.57 -17.10
CA VAL A 161 9.97 12.61 -17.75
C VAL A 161 10.20 14.00 -17.12
N THR A 162 10.56 14.06 -15.84
CA THR A 162 10.86 15.31 -15.13
C THR A 162 12.26 15.27 -14.51
N GLN A 163 12.87 16.43 -14.30
CA GLN A 163 14.20 16.55 -13.67
C GLN A 163 14.23 15.89 -12.28
N GLU A 164 13.17 16.08 -11.50
CA GLU A 164 13.06 15.50 -10.16
C GLU A 164 12.93 13.96 -10.22
N ALA A 165 12.14 13.45 -11.16
CA ALA A 165 11.98 12.00 -11.33
C ALA A 165 13.27 11.35 -11.85
N ALA A 166 13.99 12.03 -12.75
CA ALA A 166 15.32 11.61 -13.19
C ALA A 166 16.33 11.57 -12.04
N GLY A 167 16.34 12.57 -11.15
CA GLY A 167 17.17 12.57 -9.95
C GLY A 167 16.87 11.38 -9.03
N ARG A 168 15.59 11.10 -8.77
CA ARG A 168 15.17 9.93 -7.98
C ARG A 168 15.53 8.61 -8.64
N ALA A 169 15.43 8.52 -9.97
CA ALA A 169 15.82 7.33 -10.74
C ALA A 169 17.32 7.07 -10.62
N LEU A 170 18.16 8.11 -10.74
CA LEU A 170 19.61 8.00 -10.57
C LEU A 170 19.98 7.50 -9.18
N THR A 171 19.43 8.08 -8.11
CA THR A 171 19.71 7.61 -6.75
C THR A 171 19.31 6.14 -6.52
N LYS A 172 18.22 5.68 -7.14
CA LYS A 172 17.84 4.26 -7.07
C LYS A 172 18.79 3.34 -7.83
N ILE A 173 19.23 3.77 -9.02
CA ILE A 173 20.23 3.05 -9.80
C ILE A 173 21.55 2.98 -9.04
N ASP A 174 22.00 4.08 -8.43
CA ASP A 174 23.24 4.12 -7.64
C ASP A 174 23.18 3.13 -6.48
N LYS A 175 22.09 3.11 -5.70
CA LYS A 175 21.89 2.12 -4.63
C LYS A 175 21.90 0.68 -5.15
N ALA A 176 21.29 0.42 -6.30
CA ALA A 176 21.27 -0.91 -6.91
C ALA A 176 22.67 -1.31 -7.40
N LEU A 177 23.43 -0.37 -7.97
CA LEU A 177 24.81 -0.56 -8.38
C LEU A 177 25.70 -0.83 -7.17
N ASP A 178 25.54 -0.09 -6.07
CA ASP A 178 26.29 -0.33 -4.82
C ASP A 178 26.05 -1.76 -4.30
N GLN A 179 24.81 -2.24 -4.32
CA GLN A 179 24.51 -3.63 -3.96
C GLN A 179 25.19 -4.64 -4.88
N ILE A 180 25.18 -4.40 -6.20
CA ILE A 180 25.90 -5.25 -7.16
C ILE A 180 27.41 -5.22 -6.88
N LEU A 181 27.97 -4.06 -6.60
CA LEU A 181 29.40 -3.89 -6.30
C LEU A 181 29.79 -4.61 -5.01
N VAL A 182 28.98 -4.52 -3.96
CA VAL A 182 29.17 -5.29 -2.71
C VAL A 182 29.16 -6.78 -3.01
N ASN A 183 28.16 -7.28 -3.74
CA ASN A 183 28.08 -8.69 -4.11
C ASN A 183 29.31 -9.13 -4.93
N ARG A 184 29.76 -8.32 -5.91
CA ARG A 184 30.96 -8.61 -6.71
C ARG A 184 32.24 -8.60 -5.87
N ALA A 185 32.36 -7.68 -4.92
CA ALA A 185 33.49 -7.61 -4.00
C ALA A 185 33.53 -8.87 -3.10
N THR A 186 32.38 -9.29 -2.57
CA THR A 186 32.26 -10.53 -1.79
C THR A 186 32.63 -11.77 -2.62
N LEU A 187 32.16 -11.86 -3.86
CA LEU A 187 32.55 -12.94 -4.78
C LEU A 187 34.05 -12.93 -5.08
N GLY A 188 34.65 -11.76 -5.29
CA GLY A 188 36.10 -11.62 -5.46
C GLY A 188 36.90 -12.07 -4.23
N ALA A 189 36.42 -11.74 -3.03
CA ALA A 189 37.01 -12.22 -1.78
C ALA A 189 36.93 -13.75 -1.65
N PHE A 190 35.80 -14.36 -2.04
CA PHE A 190 35.66 -15.80 -2.08
C PHE A 190 36.60 -16.47 -3.09
N GLN A 191 36.78 -15.87 -4.28
CA GLN A 191 37.73 -16.36 -5.27
C GLN A 191 39.18 -16.33 -4.75
N ASN A 192 39.58 -15.25 -4.05
CA ASN A 192 40.90 -15.16 -3.43
C ASN A 192 41.10 -16.26 -2.37
N ARG A 193 40.12 -16.44 -1.47
CA ARG A 193 40.16 -17.51 -0.47
C ARG A 193 40.21 -18.90 -1.09
N LEU A 194 39.46 -19.14 -2.17
CA LEU A 194 39.49 -20.41 -2.88
C LEU A 194 40.86 -20.68 -3.50
N THR A 195 41.47 -19.65 -4.10
CA THR A 195 42.81 -19.77 -4.70
C THR A 195 43.85 -20.14 -3.64
N VAL A 196 43.88 -19.42 -2.51
CA VAL A 196 44.80 -19.71 -1.40
C VAL A 196 44.55 -21.11 -0.80
N ALA A 197 43.28 -21.51 -0.67
CA ALA A 197 42.93 -22.84 -0.19
C ALA A 197 43.42 -23.95 -1.14
N VAL A 198 43.27 -23.75 -2.45
CA VAL A 198 43.75 -24.68 -3.47
C VAL A 198 45.28 -24.79 -3.43
N ASP A 199 45.99 -23.67 -3.36
CA ASP A 199 47.47 -23.66 -3.32
C ASP A 199 48.01 -24.38 -2.06
N SER A 200 47.36 -24.14 -0.92
CA SER A 200 47.69 -24.83 0.33
C SER A 200 47.42 -26.34 0.23
N LEU A 201 46.26 -26.74 -0.33
CA LEU A 201 45.91 -28.14 -0.53
C LEU A 201 46.86 -28.85 -1.50
N MET A 202 47.28 -28.19 -2.60
CA MET A 202 48.27 -28.74 -3.53
C MET A 202 49.62 -28.96 -2.84
N THR A 203 50.07 -28.00 -2.02
CA THR A 203 51.32 -28.12 -1.26
C THR A 203 51.26 -29.28 -0.26
N THR A 204 50.17 -29.38 0.50
CA THR A 204 49.96 -30.49 1.44
C THR A 204 49.87 -31.84 0.72
N SER A 205 49.16 -31.91 -0.40
CA SER A 205 49.08 -33.12 -1.23
C SER A 205 50.47 -33.54 -1.74
N GLY A 206 51.28 -32.60 -2.21
CA GLY A 206 52.67 -32.85 -2.62
C GLY A 206 53.53 -33.42 -1.48
N ALA A 207 53.45 -32.82 -0.29
CA ALA A 207 54.18 -33.28 0.89
C ALA A 207 53.74 -34.69 1.34
N LEU A 208 52.43 -34.97 1.29
CA LEU A 208 51.88 -36.30 1.61
C LEU A 208 52.31 -37.35 0.58
N ASN A 209 52.29 -37.02 -0.70
CA ASN A 209 52.74 -37.91 -1.77
C ASN A 209 54.24 -38.22 -1.64
N GLN A 210 55.07 -37.22 -1.35
CA GLN A 210 56.49 -37.42 -1.10
C GLN A 210 56.74 -38.28 0.14
N SER A 211 56.01 -38.04 1.23
CA SER A 211 56.11 -38.86 2.45
C SER A 211 55.71 -40.30 2.18
N ARG A 212 54.62 -40.52 1.42
CA ARG A 212 54.18 -41.85 1.01
C ARG A 212 55.22 -42.55 0.14
N SER A 213 55.84 -41.86 -0.82
CA SER A 213 56.92 -42.42 -1.64
C SER A 213 58.10 -42.87 -0.78
N ARG A 214 58.51 -42.06 0.20
CA ARG A 214 59.61 -42.43 1.11
C ARG A 214 59.28 -43.65 1.98
N ILE A 215 58.03 -43.76 2.47
CA ILE A 215 57.58 -44.93 3.24
C ILE A 215 57.59 -46.16 2.34
N MET A 216 56.98 -46.08 1.14
CA MET A 216 56.94 -47.19 0.19
C MET A 216 58.34 -47.65 -0.25
N ASP A 217 59.25 -46.71 -0.53
CA ASP A 217 60.63 -47.04 -0.92
C ASP A 217 61.41 -47.69 0.24
N ALA A 218 61.20 -47.23 1.48
CA ALA A 218 61.80 -47.84 2.66
C ALA A 218 61.26 -49.26 2.91
N ASP A 219 59.95 -49.46 2.78
CA ASP A 219 59.30 -50.77 2.92
C ASP A 219 59.79 -51.74 1.83
N TYR A 220 59.92 -51.28 0.58
CA TYR A 220 60.48 -52.07 -0.51
C TYR A 220 61.95 -52.42 -0.28
N ALA A 221 62.75 -51.47 0.19
CA ALA A 221 64.15 -51.73 0.54
C ALA A 221 64.25 -52.80 1.65
N GLN A 222 63.40 -52.73 2.68
CA GLN A 222 63.36 -53.72 3.75
C GLN A 222 63.01 -55.11 3.21
N VAL A 223 61.93 -55.27 2.46
CA VAL A 223 61.53 -56.58 1.89
C VAL A 223 62.60 -57.12 0.93
N SER A 224 63.22 -56.27 0.12
CA SER A 224 64.30 -56.67 -0.80
C SER A 224 65.53 -57.18 -0.06
N THR A 225 65.95 -56.49 1.02
CA THR A 225 67.09 -56.95 1.84
C THR A 225 66.78 -58.24 2.60
N GLU A 226 65.54 -58.41 3.06
CA GLU A 226 65.11 -59.63 3.75
C GLU A 226 65.02 -60.81 2.79
N LEU A 227 64.50 -60.60 1.57
CA LEU A 227 64.51 -61.59 0.51
C LEU A 227 65.95 -62.01 0.13
N ALA A 228 66.85 -61.04 -0.05
CA ALA A 228 68.25 -61.31 -0.36
C ALA A 228 68.94 -62.08 0.78
N ARG A 229 68.71 -61.68 2.04
CA ARG A 229 69.20 -62.42 3.22
C ARG A 229 68.70 -63.85 3.23
N ASN A 230 67.41 -64.07 2.99
CA ASN A 230 66.82 -65.40 2.94
C ASN A 230 67.44 -66.25 1.82
N GLN A 231 67.67 -65.68 0.64
CA GLN A 231 68.36 -66.38 -0.46
C GLN A 231 69.80 -66.75 -0.10
N ILE A 232 70.55 -65.85 0.55
CA ILE A 232 71.91 -66.13 1.02
C ILE A 232 71.91 -67.26 2.07
N ILE A 233 70.97 -67.23 3.03
CA ILE A 233 70.83 -68.30 4.04
C ILE A 233 70.51 -69.64 3.38
N GLN A 234 69.64 -69.66 2.37
CA GLN A 234 69.31 -70.90 1.66
C GLN A 234 70.52 -71.44 0.89
N GLN A 235 71.26 -70.59 0.18
CA GLN A 235 72.49 -70.99 -0.52
C GLN A 235 73.57 -71.47 0.47
N ALA A 236 73.77 -70.74 1.58
CA ALA A 236 74.69 -71.12 2.64
C ALA A 236 74.26 -72.42 3.33
N GLY A 237 72.98 -72.64 3.58
CA GLY A 237 72.44 -73.87 4.14
C GLY A 237 72.74 -75.09 3.26
N THR A 238 72.56 -74.97 1.93
CA THR A 238 72.93 -76.05 1.00
C THR A 238 74.44 -76.29 0.94
N ALA A 239 75.26 -75.24 0.95
CA ALA A 239 76.72 -75.36 0.94
C ALA A 239 77.26 -75.93 2.26
N ILE A 240 76.70 -75.54 3.40
CA ILE A 240 77.05 -76.07 4.73
C ILE A 240 76.62 -77.53 4.85
N LEU A 241 75.44 -77.90 4.36
CA LEU A 241 75.02 -79.30 4.31
C LEU A 241 75.94 -80.13 3.41
N ALA A 242 76.33 -79.61 2.24
CA ALA A 242 77.28 -80.28 1.36
C ALA A 242 78.65 -80.46 2.04
N GLN A 243 79.16 -79.43 2.73
CA GLN A 243 80.43 -79.47 3.46
C GLN A 243 80.38 -80.38 4.71
N ALA A 244 79.25 -80.42 5.42
CA ALA A 244 79.04 -81.33 6.54
C ALA A 244 79.03 -82.79 6.05
N ASN A 245 78.36 -83.07 4.94
CA ASN A 245 78.33 -84.41 4.36
C ASN A 245 79.71 -84.87 3.84
N THR A 246 80.49 -83.98 3.20
CA THR A 246 81.85 -84.33 2.75
C THR A 246 82.82 -84.48 3.91
N SER A 247 82.78 -83.62 4.93
CA SER A 247 83.62 -83.77 6.12
C SER A 247 83.30 -85.05 6.91
N GLN A 248 82.03 -85.45 7.03
CA GLN A 248 81.64 -86.73 7.65
C GLN A 248 82.20 -87.94 6.88
N GLN A 249 82.17 -87.90 5.55
CA GLN A 249 82.76 -88.96 4.71
C GLN A 249 84.28 -89.03 4.83
N SER A 250 84.97 -87.88 4.92
CA SER A 250 86.42 -87.82 5.15
C SER A 250 86.82 -88.40 6.51
N VAL A 251 86.00 -88.22 7.55
CA VAL A 251 86.26 -88.81 8.88
C VAL A 251 86.08 -90.33 8.87
N LEU A 252 85.09 -90.85 8.13
CA LEU A 252 84.92 -92.30 7.96
C LEU A 252 86.09 -92.95 7.21
N GLN A 253 86.69 -92.24 6.24
CA GLN A 253 87.91 -92.71 5.57
C GLN A 253 89.12 -92.78 6.51
N LEU A 254 89.21 -91.91 7.52
CA LEU A 254 90.26 -91.93 8.54
C LEU A 254 90.04 -92.96 9.66
N LEU A 255 88.86 -93.56 9.75
CA LEU A 255 88.54 -94.63 10.71
C LEU A 255 88.59 -96.03 10.08
N GLN A 256 88.69 -96.14 8.75
CA GLN A 256 88.76 -97.40 8.00
C GLN A 256 90.15 -97.71 7.42
N GLY A 257 91.11 -96.80 7.54
CA GLY A 257 92.52 -96.99 7.17
C GLY A 257 93.43 -96.89 8.39
#